data_AF-A0AAN4CA90-F1
#
_entry.id   AF-A0AAN4CA90-F1
#
_cell.length_a   1.000
_cell.length_b   1.000
_cell.length_c   1.000
_cell.angle_alpha   90.00
_cell.angle_beta   90.00
_cell.angle_gamma   90.00
#
_symmetry.space_group_name_H-M   'P 1'
#
loop_
_entity.id
_entity.type
_entity.pdbx_description
1 polymer ?
#
loop_
_entity_poly.entity_id
_entity_poly.type
_entity_poly.pdbx_seq_one_letter_code
_entity_poly.pdbx_strand_id
1 'polypeptide(L)'
;MRLFSPLPPLCALMVSACLVCPAQAGEKDELALTLKQLEHIQASLERARIQANQDNPARFYFDYSRASREVEIIRQGIARYLEPSRAQPMVPVNVAEPLRGDYRREQR
;
A
#
# COMPACT_ATOMS: atom_id res chain seq x y z
N MET A 1 55.23 -0.48 -22.41
CA MET A 1 54.99 -1.14 -21.11
C MET A 1 53.63 -0.68 -20.61
N ARG A 2 52.73 -1.62 -20.31
CA ARG A 2 51.34 -1.36 -19.89
C ARG A 2 51.31 -0.68 -18.53
N LEU A 3 50.49 0.36 -18.35
CA LEU A 3 49.96 0.75 -17.05
C LEU A 3 48.42 0.63 -17.13
N PHE A 4 47.95 -0.61 -17.06
CA PHE A 4 46.55 -0.91 -16.82
C PHE A 4 46.35 -0.81 -15.31
N SER A 5 45.84 0.31 -14.81
CA SER A 5 45.42 0.42 -13.42
C SER A 5 44.07 -0.29 -13.24
N PRO A 6 43.90 -1.12 -12.19
CA PRO A 6 42.62 -1.74 -11.92
C PRO A 6 41.67 -0.67 -11.36
N LEU A 7 40.52 -0.50 -12.02
CA LEU A 7 39.41 0.29 -11.50
C LEU A 7 39.01 -0.27 -10.12
N PRO A 8 38.83 0.57 -9.08
CA PRO A 8 38.49 0.09 -7.74
C PRO A 8 37.12 -0.60 -7.75
N PRO A 9 36.94 -1.75 -7.07
CA PRO A 9 35.70 -2.54 -7.07
C PRO A 9 34.50 -1.78 -6.49
N LEU A 10 34.75 -0.68 -5.78
CA LEU A 10 33.74 0.21 -5.22
C LEU A 10 32.91 0.90 -6.32
N CYS A 11 33.53 1.24 -7.46
CA CYS A 11 32.80 1.78 -8.61
C CYS A 11 31.88 0.73 -9.27
N ALA A 12 32.31 -0.54 -9.32
CA ALA A 12 31.48 -1.62 -9.86
C ALA A 12 30.23 -1.87 -8.98
N LEU A 13 30.35 -1.72 -7.66
CA LEU A 13 29.23 -1.89 -6.74
C LEU A 13 28.17 -0.77 -6.88
N MET A 14 28.61 0.47 -7.08
CA MET A 14 27.72 1.61 -7.31
C MET A 14 26.97 1.52 -8.66
N VAL A 15 27.61 0.97 -9.70
CA VAL A 15 26.95 0.74 -11.00
C VAL A 15 25.95 -0.42 -10.94
N SER A 16 26.25 -1.47 -10.14
CA SER A 16 25.33 -2.60 -9.94
C SER A 16 24.00 -2.17 -9.28
N ALA A 17 24.05 -1.20 -8.36
CA ALA A 17 22.85 -0.65 -7.72
C ALA A 17 21.96 0.16 -8.69
N CYS A 18 22.52 0.70 -9.79
CA CYS A 18 21.77 1.47 -10.79
C CYS A 18 20.99 0.61 -11.80
N LEU A 19 21.26 -0.70 -11.89
CA LEU A 19 20.61 -1.60 -12.84
C LEU A 19 19.36 -2.31 -12.26
N VAL A 20 18.77 -1.75 -11.21
CA VAL A 20 17.42 -2.17 -10.80
C VAL A 20 16.44 -1.49 -11.74
N CYS A 21 16.19 -2.12 -12.90
CA CYS A 21 14.99 -1.83 -13.67
C CYS A 21 13.80 -2.07 -12.73
N PRO A 22 12.97 -1.08 -12.38
CA PRO A 22 11.73 -1.37 -11.70
C PRO A 22 10.91 -2.24 -12.67
N ALA A 23 10.81 -3.53 -12.35
CA ALA A 23 9.77 -4.35 -12.95
C ALA A 23 8.47 -3.61 -12.70
N GLN A 24 7.77 -3.22 -13.76
CA GLN A 24 6.56 -2.42 -13.66
C GLN A 24 5.51 -3.29 -12.97
N ALA A 25 5.39 -3.12 -11.66
CA ALA A 25 4.50 -3.92 -10.84
C ALA A 25 3.06 -3.54 -11.17
N GLY A 26 2.14 -4.50 -11.07
CA GLY A 26 0.73 -4.19 -11.31
C GLY A 26 0.25 -3.16 -10.29
N GLU A 27 -0.82 -2.43 -10.61
CA GLU A 27 -1.42 -1.44 -9.69
C GLU A 27 -1.61 -2.00 -8.26
N LYS A 28 -2.06 -3.25 -8.14
CA LYS A 28 -2.27 -3.91 -6.85
C LYS A 28 -0.98 -4.18 -6.09
N ASP A 29 0.12 -4.47 -6.78
CA ASP A 29 1.42 -4.72 -6.17
C ASP A 29 2.03 -3.40 -5.64
N GLU A 30 1.91 -2.31 -6.40
CA GLU A 30 2.28 -0.95 -5.96
C GLU A 30 1.48 -0.51 -4.72
N LEU A 31 0.17 -0.80 -4.70
CA LEU A 31 -0.66 -0.52 -3.54
C LEU A 31 -0.31 -1.39 -2.33
N ALA A 32 0.07 -2.66 -2.54
CA ALA A 32 0.56 -3.52 -1.47
C ALA A 32 1.90 -3.02 -0.89
N LEU A 33 2.80 -2.53 -1.75
CA LEU A 33 4.03 -1.87 -1.32
C LEU A 33 3.73 -0.59 -0.53
N THR A 34 2.76 0.21 -0.99
CA THR A 34 2.33 1.43 -0.31
C THR A 34 1.82 1.12 1.10
N LEU A 35 1.05 0.04 1.29
CA LEU A 35 0.63 -0.40 2.63
C LEU A 35 1.83 -0.67 3.56
N LYS A 36 2.90 -1.29 3.05
CA LYS A 36 4.12 -1.52 3.82
C LYS A 36 4.87 -0.23 4.15
N GLN A 37 4.91 0.71 3.23
CA GLN A 37 5.48 2.03 3.50
C GLN A 37 4.68 2.79 4.58
N LEU A 38 3.34 2.71 4.55
CA LEU A 38 2.48 3.31 5.58
C LEU A 38 2.71 2.67 6.97
N GLU A 39 2.96 1.36 7.05
CA GLU A 39 3.37 0.70 8.31
C GLU A 39 4.68 1.31 8.85
N HIS A 40 5.68 1.54 7.97
CA HIS A 40 6.94 2.17 8.36
C HIS A 40 6.76 3.63 8.78
N ILE A 41 5.89 4.39 8.11
CA ILE A 41 5.55 5.77 8.49
C ILE A 41 4.91 5.80 9.86
N GLN A 42 3.96 4.90 10.15
CA GLN A 42 3.31 4.80 11.45
C GLN A 42 4.34 4.53 12.56
N ALA A 43 5.27 3.61 12.36
CA ALA A 43 6.36 3.35 13.30
C ALA A 43 7.30 4.56 13.47
N SER A 44 7.56 5.30 12.38
CA SER A 44 8.37 6.51 12.41
C SER A 44 7.71 7.64 13.21
N LEU A 45 6.40 7.85 13.02
CA LEU A 45 5.61 8.82 13.78
C LEU A 45 5.64 8.49 15.28
N GLU A 46 5.51 7.21 15.65
CA GLU A 46 5.57 6.80 17.06
C GLU A 46 6.95 7.05 17.68
N ARG A 47 8.04 6.74 16.95
CA ARG A 47 9.39 7.06 17.42
C ARG A 47 9.60 8.56 17.59
N ALA A 48 9.14 9.36 16.63
CA ALA A 48 9.21 10.81 16.70
C ALA A 48 8.38 11.36 17.87
N ARG A 49 7.21 10.78 18.16
CA ARG A 49 6.38 11.12 19.34
C ARG A 49 7.13 10.86 20.64
N ILE A 50 7.79 9.70 20.77
CA ILE A 50 8.57 9.35 21.95
C ILE A 50 9.73 10.33 22.13
N GLN A 51 10.45 10.66 21.05
CA GLN A 51 11.54 11.63 21.08
C GLN A 51 11.07 13.03 21.48
N ALA A 52 9.97 13.51 20.88
CA ALA A 52 9.40 14.83 21.19
C ALA A 52 8.96 14.96 22.66
N ASN A 53 8.59 13.86 23.32
CA ASN A 53 8.26 13.85 24.76
C ASN A 53 9.51 13.88 25.66
N GLN A 54 10.68 13.51 25.15
CA GLN A 54 11.95 13.57 25.87
C GLN A 54 12.60 14.95 25.73
N ASP A 55 12.29 15.67 24.65
CA ASP A 55 12.78 17.02 24.41
C ASP A 55 12.09 18.06 25.32
N ASN A 56 12.83 19.12 25.66
CA ASN A 56 12.39 20.22 26.52
C ASN A 56 11.08 20.86 26.00
N PRO A 57 10.11 21.28 26.85
CA PRO A 57 8.84 21.88 26.42
C PRO A 57 9.00 22.97 25.35
N ALA A 58 8.70 22.60 24.10
CA ALA A 58 8.59 23.51 22.97
C ALA A 58 7.24 24.27 23.03
N ARG A 59 7.18 25.50 22.53
CA ARG A 59 5.90 26.24 22.47
C ARG A 59 4.91 25.69 21.44
N PHE A 60 5.41 24.93 20.46
CA PHE A 60 4.60 24.33 19.40
C PHE A 60 4.83 22.83 19.40
N TYR A 61 3.75 22.07 19.22
CA TYR A 61 3.76 20.62 19.22
C TYR A 61 3.12 20.09 17.95
N PHE A 62 3.68 19.01 17.42
CA PHE A 62 3.07 18.27 16.33
C PHE A 62 1.97 17.35 16.87
N ASP A 63 0.80 17.35 16.24
CA ASP A 63 -0.32 16.47 16.63
C ASP A 63 -0.12 15.06 16.05
N TYR A 64 0.67 14.25 16.75
CA TYR A 64 0.93 12.86 16.37
C TYR A 64 -0.34 12.01 16.32
N SER A 65 -1.32 12.27 17.20
CA SER A 65 -2.57 11.51 17.24
C SER A 65 -3.39 11.74 15.98
N ARG A 66 -3.45 12.98 15.50
CA ARG A 66 -4.09 13.30 14.22
C ARG A 66 -3.35 12.68 13.04
N ALA A 67 -2.02 12.82 12.96
CA ALA A 67 -1.23 12.26 11.87
C ALA A 67 -1.37 10.73 11.77
N SER A 68 -1.29 10.03 12.90
CA SER A 68 -1.51 8.57 12.95
C SER A 68 -2.91 8.16 12.48
N ARG A 69 -3.94 8.94 12.83
CA ARG A 69 -5.30 8.69 12.36
C ARG A 69 -5.42 8.86 10.85
N GLU A 70 -4.78 9.89 10.29
CA GLU A 70 -4.80 10.14 8.84
C GLU A 70 -4.08 9.03 8.07
N VAL A 71 -2.92 8.55 8.55
CA VAL A 71 -2.22 7.38 7.99
C VAL A 71 -3.13 6.15 8.01
N GLU A 72 -3.84 5.92 9.11
CA GLU A 72 -4.76 4.80 9.27
C GLU A 72 -5.96 4.88 8.30
N ILE A 73 -6.51 6.07 8.07
CA ILE A 73 -7.59 6.29 7.09
C ILE A 73 -7.11 5.90 5.68
N ILE A 74 -5.91 6.32 5.28
CA ILE A 74 -5.33 5.97 3.97
C ILE A 74 -5.14 4.45 3.86
N ARG A 75 -4.58 3.83 4.91
CA ARG A 75 -4.36 2.38 4.97
C ARG A 75 -5.67 1.61 4.78
N GLN A 76 -6.74 2.01 5.48
CA GLN A 76 -8.06 1.40 5.35
C GLN A 76 -8.65 1.57 3.95
N GLY A 77 -8.47 2.74 3.33
CA GLY A 77 -8.91 3.00 1.97
C GLY A 77 -8.26 2.06 0.95
N ILE A 78 -6.93 1.92 1.02
CA ILE A 78 -6.18 1.01 0.14
C ILE A 78 -6.56 -0.44 0.41
N ALA A 79 -6.63 -0.86 1.68
CA ALA A 79 -7.00 -2.23 2.05
C ALA A 79 -8.39 -2.60 1.52
N ARG A 80 -9.38 -1.69 1.63
CA ARG A 80 -10.74 -1.91 1.11
C ARG A 80 -10.77 -2.06 -0.41
N TYR A 81 -9.90 -1.34 -1.12
CA TYR A 81 -9.80 -1.47 -2.57
C TYR A 81 -9.15 -2.79 -3.01
N LEU A 82 -8.11 -3.23 -2.30
CA LEU A 82 -7.44 -4.50 -2.58
C LEU A 82 -8.29 -5.72 -2.20
N GLU A 83 -9.04 -5.63 -1.11
CA GLU A 83 -9.97 -6.64 -0.61
C GLU A 83 -11.43 -6.14 -0.68
N PRO A 84 -12.01 -5.97 -1.88
CA PRO A 84 -13.39 -5.58 -2.00
C PRO A 84 -14.26 -6.67 -1.39
N SER A 85 -15.23 -6.27 -0.55
CA SER A 85 -16.15 -7.20 0.10
C SER A 85 -16.80 -8.10 -0.96
N ARG A 86 -16.53 -9.40 -0.90
CA ARG A 86 -17.15 -10.41 -1.78
C ARG A 86 -18.52 -10.87 -1.28
N ALA A 87 -19.23 -10.02 -0.55
CA ALA A 87 -20.64 -10.30 -0.29
C ALA A 87 -21.37 -10.22 -1.64
N GLN A 88 -21.92 -11.34 -2.09
CA GLN A 88 -22.89 -11.30 -3.18
C GLN A 88 -23.99 -10.30 -2.80
N PRO A 89 -24.52 -9.49 -3.74
CA PRO A 89 -25.65 -8.63 -3.45
C PRO A 89 -26.73 -9.49 -2.82
N MET A 90 -26.99 -9.28 -1.53
CA MET A 90 -28.17 -9.87 -0.88
C MET A 90 -29.35 -9.15 -1.48
N VAL A 91 -29.79 -9.57 -2.66
CA VAL A 91 -31.15 -9.33 -3.08
C VAL A 91 -31.98 -10.01 -1.99
N PRO A 92 -32.78 -9.27 -1.22
CA PRO A 92 -33.62 -9.92 -0.22
C PRO A 92 -34.48 -10.93 -0.99
N VAL A 93 -34.46 -12.19 -0.56
CA VAL A 93 -35.25 -13.29 -1.19
C VAL A 93 -36.75 -12.96 -1.26
N ASN A 94 -37.16 -11.97 -0.48
CA ASN A 94 -38.49 -11.38 -0.38
C ASN A 94 -38.79 -10.23 -1.38
N VAL A 95 -37.79 -9.76 -2.15
CA VAL A 95 -37.96 -8.76 -3.25
C VAL A 95 -37.42 -9.31 -4.59
N ALA A 96 -36.71 -10.44 -4.58
CA ALA A 96 -36.48 -11.20 -5.79
C ALA A 96 -37.82 -11.81 -6.24
N GLU A 97 -38.47 -11.19 -7.22
CA GLU A 97 -39.45 -11.88 -8.05
C GLU A 97 -38.90 -13.29 -8.35
N PRO A 98 -39.61 -14.38 -8.02
CA PRO A 98 -39.12 -15.72 -8.31
C PRO A 98 -38.81 -15.75 -9.79
N LEU A 99 -37.57 -16.08 -10.17
CA LEU A 99 -37.16 -16.18 -11.57
C LEU A 99 -38.16 -17.09 -12.29
N ARG A 100 -39.15 -16.50 -12.98
CA ARG A 100 -40.14 -17.24 -13.76
C ARG A 100 -39.40 -17.78 -14.96
N GLY A 101 -39.09 -19.07 -14.91
CA GLY A 101 -38.42 -19.81 -15.96
C GLY A 101 -39.28 -20.01 -17.20
N ASP A 102 -39.81 -18.93 -17.79
CA ASP A 102 -40.50 -18.93 -19.08
C ASP A 102 -39.47 -18.96 -20.21
N TYR A 103 -38.59 -19.96 -20.17
CA TYR A 103 -37.72 -20.26 -21.29
C TYR A 103 -38.60 -20.77 -22.44
N ARG A 104 -38.56 -20.06 -23.56
CA ARG A 104 -39.25 -20.38 -24.81
C ARG A 104 -39.02 -21.85 -25.14
N ARG A 105 -40.07 -22.68 -25.03
CA ARG A 105 -40.05 -24.04 -25.55
C ARG A 105 -40.15 -23.93 -27.06
N GLU A 106 -39.04 -24.18 -27.74
CA GLU A 106 -39.01 -24.33 -29.19
C GLU A 106 -39.85 -25.56 -29.55
N GLN A 107 -41.00 -25.34 -30.19
CA GLN A 107 -41.87 -26.41 -30.68
C GLN A 107 -41.21 -27.03 -31.92
N ARG A 108 -40.92 -28.33 -31.83
CA ARG A 108 -40.48 -29.18 -32.94
C ARG A 108 -41.67 -29.58 -33.81
#